data_AF-A0A661B912-F1
#
_entry.id   AF-A0A661B912-F1
#
_cell.length_a   1.000
_cell.length_b   1.000
_cell.length_c   1.000
_cell.angle_alpha   90.00
_cell.angle_beta   90.00
_cell.angle_gamma   90.00
#
_symmetry.space_group_name_H-M   'P 1'
#
loop_
_entity.id
_entity.type
_entity.pdbx_description
1 polymer ?
#
loop_
_entity_poly.entity_id
_entity_poly.type
_entity_poly.pdbx_seq_one_letter_code
_entity_poly.pdbx_strand_id
1 'polypeptide(L)'
;MKVKNLKINAERTNIYKIGRDINKRIFLITVILVSSIFAEYMLTKDRTPGGLYVVGPDLSPDSVFGEYLYYSPDAGTTLVKKDSADYGFIEPEYSSIAADFTTGNLYKVQYENLYHSDDYGATWEMRVSSLGVLKISSGRLAGELFYSRGGILRSCDYGESFDSMAIGFIYQYPTIGYLHKELYGFRIDTGELFYSANNGSTNVVVNSIEPDIFVSKTRIRRGHQEGEVYLLSADSLMRSTDHCSTFTRTNPLSLSFDDISPGNNPGELYASRSVWFYDPESGFRGGRVEICFSEDYGRNFSCLRQTASGITFFNLSGINEVEKPENCEIKAYPNPFNSQCRINTGANVDLQIYDLHGKLIESGKPSNTGIYMWSPKDIPSGIYLIKSAGKLGKVTYIR
;
A
#
# COMPACT_ATOMS: atom_id res chain seq x y z
N MET A 1 -19.53 -69.19 -4.22
CA MET A 1 -18.25 -68.65 -3.70
C MET A 1 -17.87 -67.25 -4.24
N LYS A 2 -18.45 -66.74 -5.34
CA LYS A 2 -18.14 -65.40 -5.89
C LYS A 2 -18.76 -64.18 -5.17
N VAL A 3 -19.82 -64.37 -4.37
CA VAL A 3 -20.57 -63.25 -3.76
C VAL A 3 -19.87 -62.66 -2.52
N LYS A 4 -19.06 -63.44 -1.79
CA LYS A 4 -18.31 -62.94 -0.61
C LYS A 4 -17.15 -62.01 -0.97
N ASN A 5 -16.55 -62.16 -2.16
CA ASN A 5 -15.44 -61.30 -2.60
C ASN A 5 -15.89 -59.89 -3.04
N LEU A 6 -17.16 -59.71 -3.44
CA LEU A 6 -17.69 -58.39 -3.83
C LEU A 6 -17.92 -57.47 -2.62
N LYS A 7 -18.38 -58.01 -1.48
CA LYS A 7 -18.57 -57.20 -0.25
C LYS A 7 -17.27 -56.67 0.33
N ILE A 8 -16.21 -57.49 0.34
CA ILE A 8 -14.90 -57.10 0.88
C ILE A 8 -14.25 -55.97 0.05
N ASN A 9 -14.45 -55.97 -1.27
CA ASN A 9 -13.93 -54.91 -2.13
C ASN A 9 -14.69 -53.58 -1.96
N ALA A 10 -16.01 -53.63 -1.75
CA ALA A 10 -16.80 -52.43 -1.46
C ALA A 10 -16.43 -51.79 -0.11
N GLU A 11 -16.22 -52.59 0.94
CA GLU A 11 -15.78 -52.11 2.25
C GLU A 11 -14.36 -51.53 2.22
N ARG A 12 -13.44 -52.15 1.47
CA ARG A 12 -12.08 -51.59 1.27
C ARG A 12 -12.13 -50.24 0.56
N THR A 13 -12.98 -50.07 -0.44
CA THR A 13 -13.09 -48.80 -1.19
C THR A 13 -13.61 -47.67 -0.29
N ASN A 14 -14.54 -47.98 0.63
CA ASN A 14 -15.04 -47.02 1.61
C ASN A 14 -13.97 -46.60 2.64
N ILE A 15 -13.16 -47.53 3.15
CA ILE A 15 -12.08 -47.21 4.11
C ILE A 15 -11.01 -46.32 3.45
N TYR A 16 -10.62 -46.61 2.21
CA TYR A 16 -9.67 -45.77 1.46
C TYR A 16 -10.22 -44.36 1.19
N LYS A 17 -11.53 -44.23 0.95
CA LYS A 17 -12.18 -42.92 0.75
C LYS A 17 -12.18 -42.09 2.04
N ILE A 18 -12.53 -42.70 3.17
CA ILE A 18 -12.52 -42.05 4.50
C ILE A 18 -11.11 -41.60 4.90
N GLY A 19 -10.08 -42.44 4.69
CA GLY A 19 -8.69 -42.06 4.98
C GLY A 19 -8.19 -40.89 4.14
N ARG A 20 -8.59 -40.84 2.85
CA ARG A 20 -8.25 -39.72 1.96
C ARG A 20 -8.94 -38.42 2.38
N ASP A 21 -10.18 -38.49 2.84
CA ASP A 21 -10.93 -37.32 3.31
C ASP A 21 -10.39 -36.79 4.66
N ILE A 22 -9.97 -37.66 5.58
CA ILE A 22 -9.33 -37.24 6.84
C ILE A 22 -8.00 -36.56 6.58
N ASN A 23 -7.14 -37.12 5.72
CA ASN A 23 -5.85 -36.50 5.38
C ASN A 23 -6.02 -35.16 4.66
N LYS A 24 -7.04 -35.02 3.79
CA LYS A 24 -7.39 -33.73 3.17
C LYS A 24 -7.84 -32.71 4.22
N ARG A 25 -8.65 -33.10 5.21
CA ARG A 25 -9.11 -32.20 6.28
C ARG A 25 -7.99 -31.78 7.22
N ILE A 26 -7.10 -32.70 7.61
CA ILE A 26 -5.93 -32.37 8.44
C ILE A 26 -5.00 -31.42 7.68
N PHE A 27 -4.70 -31.72 6.41
CA PHE A 27 -3.90 -30.83 5.56
C PHE A 27 -4.54 -29.44 5.41
N LEU A 28 -5.86 -29.37 5.19
CA LEU A 28 -6.61 -28.12 5.09
C LEU A 28 -6.54 -27.30 6.39
N ILE A 29 -6.72 -27.93 7.55
CA ILE A 29 -6.64 -27.25 8.86
C ILE A 29 -5.21 -26.74 9.10
N THR A 30 -4.19 -27.53 8.79
CA THR A 30 -2.79 -27.11 8.90
C THR A 30 -2.49 -25.94 7.96
N VAL A 31 -2.95 -25.98 6.70
CA VAL A 31 -2.72 -24.88 5.74
C VAL A 31 -3.44 -23.59 6.15
N ILE A 32 -4.68 -23.67 6.65
CA ILE A 32 -5.43 -22.49 7.14
C ILE A 32 -4.76 -21.90 8.39
N LEU A 33 -4.29 -22.74 9.31
CA LEU A 33 -3.55 -22.28 10.49
C LEU A 33 -2.22 -21.65 10.08
N VAL A 34 -1.47 -22.29 9.18
CA VAL A 34 -0.20 -21.76 8.66
C VAL A 34 -0.42 -20.43 7.94
N SER A 35 -1.37 -20.31 7.00
CA SER A 35 -1.55 -19.06 6.25
C SER A 35 -2.05 -17.87 7.07
N SER A 36 -2.83 -18.11 8.14
CA SER A 36 -3.22 -17.07 9.09
C SER A 36 -2.09 -16.64 10.05
N ILE A 37 -0.98 -17.39 10.09
CA ILE A 37 0.19 -17.06 10.90
C ILE A 37 1.14 -16.08 10.18
N PHE A 38 1.22 -16.11 8.84
CA PHE A 38 2.31 -15.42 8.10
C PHE A 38 1.92 -14.12 7.38
N ALA A 39 0.64 -13.84 7.15
CA ALA A 39 0.26 -12.61 6.45
C ALA A 39 0.13 -11.41 7.42
N GLU A 40 1.16 -10.56 7.46
CA GLU A 40 1.11 -9.27 8.16
C GLU A 40 0.58 -8.17 7.24
N TYR A 41 -0.74 -8.00 7.22
CA TYR A 41 -1.33 -6.92 6.46
C TYR A 41 -1.06 -5.57 7.15
N MET A 42 -0.98 -4.54 6.32
CA MET A 42 -0.54 -3.22 6.76
C MET A 42 -1.54 -2.17 6.35
N LEU A 43 -1.79 -1.23 7.26
CA LEU A 43 -2.68 -0.11 7.08
C LEU A 43 -1.97 1.17 7.52
N THR A 44 -1.93 2.15 6.63
CA THR A 44 -1.47 3.49 7.00
C THR A 44 -2.33 4.56 6.35
N LYS A 45 -2.55 5.65 7.10
CA LYS A 45 -3.44 6.74 6.74
C LYS A 45 -2.67 7.81 5.97
N ASP A 46 -3.14 8.15 4.77
CA ASP A 46 -2.69 9.35 4.07
C ASP A 46 -3.24 10.62 4.74
N ARG A 47 -2.70 11.79 4.41
CA ARG A 47 -3.12 13.07 4.98
C ARG A 47 -4.45 13.58 4.43
N THR A 48 -4.90 13.08 3.28
CA THR A 48 -6.21 13.46 2.73
C THR A 48 -7.36 12.88 3.56
N PRO A 49 -8.51 13.57 3.69
CA PRO A 49 -9.73 12.96 4.22
C PRO A 49 -10.06 11.67 3.47
N GLY A 50 -10.16 10.54 4.20
CA GLY A 50 -10.45 9.22 3.62
C GLY A 50 -9.27 8.49 2.95
N GLY A 51 -8.14 9.15 2.68
CA GLY A 51 -6.97 8.52 2.05
C GLY A 51 -6.35 7.38 2.89
N LEU A 52 -6.32 6.15 2.39
CA LEU A 52 -5.77 4.97 3.08
C LEU A 52 -4.86 4.19 2.13
N TYR A 53 -3.76 3.66 2.67
CA TYR A 53 -2.94 2.65 2.01
C TYR A 53 -3.12 1.33 2.73
N VAL A 54 -3.41 0.28 1.97
CA VAL A 54 -3.65 -1.06 2.49
C VAL A 54 -2.81 -2.07 1.71
N VAL A 55 -2.05 -2.91 2.40
CA VAL A 55 -1.45 -4.09 1.79
C VAL A 55 -2.35 -5.28 2.08
N GLY A 56 -2.77 -5.97 1.03
CA GLY A 56 -3.75 -7.06 1.11
C GLY A 56 -3.56 -8.09 0.00
N PRO A 57 -4.30 -9.21 0.05
CA PRO A 57 -4.27 -10.21 -1.00
C PRO A 57 -4.68 -9.60 -2.34
N ASP A 58 -4.29 -10.26 -3.43
CA ASP A 58 -4.91 -10.02 -4.72
C ASP A 58 -6.41 -10.27 -4.56
N LEU A 59 -7.19 -9.28 -4.94
CA LEU A 59 -8.62 -9.40 -4.85
C LEU A 59 -9.20 -10.04 -6.12
N SER A 60 -8.40 -10.28 -7.18
CA SER A 60 -8.87 -10.99 -8.38
C SER A 60 -9.12 -12.48 -8.08
N PRO A 61 -10.22 -13.07 -8.59
CA PRO A 61 -10.61 -14.44 -8.24
C PRO A 61 -9.71 -15.51 -8.87
N ASP A 62 -8.94 -15.15 -9.89
CA ASP A 62 -8.03 -16.01 -10.64
C ASP A 62 -6.57 -15.93 -10.15
N SER A 63 -6.24 -14.97 -9.29
CA SER A 63 -4.87 -14.80 -8.79
C SER A 63 -4.43 -15.97 -7.93
N VAL A 64 -3.23 -16.47 -8.21
CA VAL A 64 -2.75 -17.75 -7.66
C VAL A 64 -1.95 -17.59 -6.36
N PHE A 65 -1.62 -16.35 -5.98
CA PHE A 65 -1.03 -15.89 -4.70
C PHE A 65 -0.31 -14.57 -5.01
N GLY A 66 -0.50 -13.53 -4.20
CA GLY A 66 0.18 -12.25 -4.36
C GLY A 66 -0.45 -11.14 -3.55
N GLU A 67 0.35 -10.39 -2.82
CA GLU A 67 -0.11 -9.25 -2.04
C GLU A 67 0.25 -7.94 -2.74
N TYR A 68 -0.67 -6.99 -2.66
CA TYR A 68 -0.56 -5.73 -3.38
C TYR A 68 -0.87 -4.56 -2.46
N LEU A 69 -0.22 -3.44 -2.77
CA LEU A 69 -0.60 -2.14 -2.26
C LEU A 69 -1.87 -1.66 -2.97
N TYR A 70 -2.87 -1.30 -2.19
CA TYR A 70 -4.05 -0.58 -2.61
C TYR A 70 -4.05 0.81 -1.98
N TYR A 71 -4.52 1.79 -2.74
CA TYR A 71 -4.86 3.12 -2.25
C TYR A 71 -6.37 3.31 -2.32
N SER A 72 -6.95 3.81 -1.22
CA SER A 72 -8.34 4.25 -1.17
C SER A 72 -8.38 5.75 -0.93
N PRO A 73 -8.95 6.57 -1.83
CA PRO A 73 -9.16 8.00 -1.59
C PRO A 73 -10.40 8.30 -0.73
N ASP A 74 -11.20 7.30 -0.38
CA ASP A 74 -12.59 7.45 0.10
C ASP A 74 -12.93 6.51 1.27
N ALA A 75 -12.00 6.41 2.22
CA ALA A 75 -12.17 5.70 3.50
C ALA A 75 -12.45 4.21 3.33
N GLY A 76 -11.92 3.61 2.28
CA GLY A 76 -12.07 2.19 1.97
C GLY A 76 -13.28 1.86 1.11
N THR A 77 -14.00 2.85 0.56
CA THR A 77 -15.16 2.61 -0.32
C THR A 77 -14.72 2.08 -1.69
N THR A 78 -13.62 2.60 -2.22
CA THR A 78 -12.93 2.12 -3.42
C THR A 78 -11.49 1.77 -3.10
N LEU A 79 -10.97 0.72 -3.76
CA LEU A 79 -9.56 0.34 -3.71
C LEU A 79 -8.97 0.38 -5.11
N VAL A 80 -7.92 1.18 -5.27
CA VAL A 80 -7.12 1.27 -6.49
C VAL A 80 -5.82 0.54 -6.26
N LYS A 81 -5.57 -0.53 -7.02
CA LYS A 81 -4.29 -1.26 -7.00
C LYS A 81 -3.17 -0.32 -7.49
N LYS A 82 -2.09 -0.22 -6.72
CA LYS A 82 -0.98 0.74 -6.98
C LYS A 82 0.31 0.07 -7.41
N ASP A 83 0.68 -1.05 -6.79
CA ASP A 83 1.93 -1.73 -7.14
C ASP A 83 1.82 -2.50 -8.47
N SER A 84 2.91 -2.51 -9.22
CA SER A 84 3.04 -3.30 -10.45
C SER A 84 3.38 -4.76 -10.12
N ALA A 85 2.92 -5.70 -10.95
CA ALA A 85 3.00 -7.14 -10.68
C ALA A 85 4.42 -7.69 -10.48
N ASP A 86 5.45 -6.95 -10.91
CA ASP A 86 6.84 -7.38 -10.83
C ASP A 86 7.45 -7.28 -9.41
N TYR A 87 6.80 -6.54 -8.50
CA TYR A 87 7.28 -6.27 -7.13
C TYR A 87 6.22 -6.50 -6.04
N GLY A 88 5.36 -7.52 -6.21
CA GLY A 88 4.41 -7.91 -5.17
C GLY A 88 5.09 -8.08 -3.80
N PHE A 89 4.34 -7.85 -2.71
CA PHE A 89 4.81 -8.13 -1.35
C PHE A 89 4.91 -9.65 -1.16
N ILE A 90 5.98 -10.25 -1.69
CA ILE A 90 6.35 -11.63 -1.42
C ILE A 90 6.91 -11.60 0.00
N GLU A 91 6.17 -12.13 0.97
CA GLU A 91 6.50 -12.17 2.41
C GLU A 91 6.23 -10.85 3.19
N PRO A 92 4.96 -10.57 3.56
CA PRO A 92 4.58 -9.36 4.30
C PRO A 92 5.23 -9.23 5.68
N GLU A 93 5.58 -10.35 6.31
CA GLU A 93 6.32 -10.40 7.56
C GLU A 93 7.67 -9.66 7.49
N TYR A 94 8.27 -9.56 6.29
CA TYR A 94 9.51 -8.82 6.03
C TYR A 94 9.28 -7.44 5.42
N SER A 95 8.05 -6.95 5.50
CA SER A 95 7.65 -5.69 4.86
C SER A 95 7.00 -4.70 5.83
N SER A 96 7.10 -3.42 5.51
CA SER A 96 6.37 -2.33 6.16
C SER A 96 6.00 -1.25 5.17
N ILE A 97 4.93 -0.51 5.46
CA ILE A 97 4.61 0.74 4.77
C ILE A 97 4.39 1.87 5.79
N ALA A 98 4.73 3.10 5.38
CA ALA A 98 4.47 4.30 6.16
C ALA A 98 4.13 5.47 5.23
N ALA A 99 2.97 6.11 5.44
CA ALA A 99 2.61 7.32 4.72
C ALA A 99 3.34 8.54 5.29
N ASP A 100 3.96 9.35 4.44
CA ASP A 100 4.68 10.55 4.84
C ASP A 100 3.74 11.64 5.38
N PHE A 101 4.33 12.69 5.95
CA PHE A 101 3.58 13.91 6.28
C PHE A 101 3.08 14.67 5.04
N THR A 102 3.72 14.47 3.89
CA THR A 102 3.33 15.02 2.59
C THR A 102 2.36 14.06 1.90
N THR A 103 1.22 14.57 1.44
CA THR A 103 0.24 13.79 0.68
C THR A 103 0.88 13.14 -0.54
N GLY A 104 0.56 11.86 -0.77
CA GLY A 104 1.05 11.09 -1.91
C GLY A 104 2.43 10.46 -1.70
N ASN A 105 3.21 10.94 -0.74
CA ASN A 105 4.48 10.34 -0.39
C ASN A 105 4.27 9.09 0.49
N LEU A 106 4.87 7.98 0.08
CA LEU A 106 4.77 6.69 0.73
C LEU A 106 6.14 6.02 0.77
N TYR A 107 6.42 5.32 1.86
CA TYR A 107 7.60 4.49 2.00
C TYR A 107 7.19 3.04 2.11
N LYS A 108 7.99 2.14 1.53
CA LYS A 108 7.92 0.70 1.81
C LYS A 108 9.29 0.15 2.15
N VAL A 109 9.33 -0.79 3.08
CA VAL A 109 10.47 -1.70 3.23
C VAL A 109 10.09 -3.04 2.62
N GLN A 110 10.96 -3.59 1.80
CA GLN A 110 10.81 -4.90 1.20
C GLN A 110 12.18 -5.56 1.09
N TYR A 111 12.33 -6.76 1.68
CA TYR A 111 13.60 -7.48 1.75
C TYR A 111 14.75 -6.61 2.27
N GLU A 112 14.51 -5.90 3.36
CA GLU A 112 15.45 -4.95 3.97
C GLU A 112 15.83 -3.76 3.08
N ASN A 113 15.20 -3.54 1.93
CA ASN A 113 15.45 -2.36 1.10
C ASN A 113 14.35 -1.32 1.35
N LEU A 114 14.75 -0.07 1.54
CA LEU A 114 13.83 1.06 1.66
C LEU A 114 13.55 1.65 0.29
N TYR A 115 12.27 1.79 -0.03
CA TYR A 115 11.79 2.46 -1.21
C TYR A 115 10.91 3.64 -0.82
N HIS A 116 10.95 4.68 -1.65
CA HIS A 116 10.13 5.87 -1.56
C HIS A 116 9.33 6.04 -2.86
N SER A 117 8.10 6.50 -2.72
CA SER A 117 7.19 6.85 -3.79
C SER A 117 6.61 8.23 -3.49
N ASP A 118 6.47 9.07 -4.51
CA ASP A 118 5.83 10.39 -4.45
C ASP A 118 4.49 10.48 -5.22
N ASP A 119 4.01 9.34 -5.72
CA ASP A 119 2.84 9.22 -6.59
C ASP A 119 1.80 8.21 -6.07
N TYR A 120 1.66 8.15 -4.75
CA TYR A 120 0.73 7.25 -4.04
C TYR A 120 1.07 5.76 -4.24
N GLY A 121 2.35 5.42 -4.35
CA GLY A 121 2.84 4.05 -4.49
C GLY A 121 2.74 3.48 -5.90
N ALA A 122 2.58 4.32 -6.92
CA ALA A 122 2.50 3.86 -8.32
C ALA A 122 3.88 3.61 -8.93
N THR A 123 4.89 4.40 -8.55
CA THR A 123 6.30 4.19 -8.87
C THR A 123 7.15 4.24 -7.60
N TRP A 124 8.32 3.57 -7.65
CA TRP A 124 9.19 3.39 -6.49
C TRP A 124 10.65 3.67 -6.85
N GLU A 125 11.30 4.45 -6.01
CA GLU A 125 12.75 4.69 -6.03
C GLU A 125 13.38 4.03 -4.80
N MET A 126 14.44 3.24 -4.99
CA MET A 126 15.18 2.67 -3.86
C MET A 126 16.04 3.77 -3.22
N ARG A 127 15.87 3.98 -1.91
CA ARG A 127 16.64 4.95 -1.12
C ARG A 127 17.82 4.28 -0.41
N VAL A 128 17.60 3.10 0.17
CA VAL A 128 18.62 2.37 0.92
C VAL A 128 18.52 0.88 0.63
N SER A 129 19.67 0.25 0.36
CA SER A 129 19.80 -1.21 0.29
C SER A 129 20.25 -1.78 1.63
N SER A 130 19.76 -2.97 2.01
CA SER A 130 20.22 -3.70 3.21
C SER A 130 20.13 -2.90 4.52
N LEU A 131 19.00 -2.21 4.69
CA LEU A 131 18.61 -1.47 5.90
C LEU A 131 18.72 -2.34 7.16
N GLY A 132 18.56 -3.67 7.01
CA GLY A 132 18.69 -4.66 8.09
C GLY A 132 17.55 -4.60 9.09
N VAL A 133 16.39 -4.09 8.67
CA VAL A 133 15.17 -3.96 9.46
C VAL A 133 13.95 -4.19 8.59
N LEU A 134 12.84 -4.51 9.25
CA LEU A 134 11.58 -4.86 8.58
C LEU A 134 10.51 -3.79 8.73
N LYS A 135 10.65 -2.89 9.72
CA LYS A 135 9.60 -1.97 10.15
C LYS A 135 10.10 -0.53 10.23
N ILE A 136 9.35 0.37 9.60
CA ILE A 136 9.55 1.82 9.62
C ILE A 136 8.31 2.53 10.14
N SER A 137 8.50 3.77 10.61
CA SER A 137 7.43 4.72 10.86
C SER A 137 7.79 6.08 10.26
N SER A 138 6.79 6.78 9.76
CA SER A 138 6.93 8.16 9.29
C SER A 138 6.79 9.16 10.42
N GLY A 139 7.43 10.31 10.25
CA GLY A 139 7.52 11.40 11.20
C GLY A 139 6.35 12.39 11.19
N ARG A 140 6.56 13.52 11.87
CA ARG A 140 5.68 14.70 11.85
C ARG A 140 6.11 15.73 10.82
N LEU A 141 7.26 15.53 10.19
CA LEU A 141 7.80 16.38 9.14
C LEU A 141 7.88 15.62 7.83
N ALA A 142 7.86 16.35 6.72
CA ALA A 142 8.07 15.76 5.41
C ALA A 142 9.48 15.15 5.34
N GLY A 143 9.59 13.93 4.79
CA GLY A 143 10.87 13.23 4.69
C GLY A 143 11.36 12.60 5.99
N GLU A 144 10.60 12.72 7.08
CA GLU A 144 11.01 12.20 8.38
C GLU A 144 10.64 10.72 8.51
N LEU A 145 11.62 9.88 8.82
CA LEU A 145 11.47 8.44 8.99
C LEU A 145 12.18 7.97 10.24
N PHE A 146 11.64 6.92 10.85
CA PHE A 146 12.22 6.25 12.00
C PHE A 146 12.24 4.74 11.78
N TYR A 147 13.33 4.10 12.18
CA TYR A 147 13.40 2.66 12.34
C TYR A 147 14.34 2.30 13.47
N SER A 148 14.41 1.02 13.83
CA SER A 148 15.32 0.57 14.88
C SER A 148 16.19 -0.62 14.47
N ARG A 149 17.51 -0.45 14.63
CA ARG A 149 18.56 -1.46 14.39
C ARG A 149 19.69 -1.28 15.39
N GLY A 150 19.64 -1.99 16.52
CA GLY A 150 20.60 -1.79 17.62
C GLY A 150 20.50 -0.41 18.31
N GLY A 151 19.42 0.33 18.01
CA GLY A 151 19.20 1.71 18.39
C GLY A 151 18.12 2.32 17.50
N ILE A 152 17.67 3.54 17.81
CA ILE A 152 16.72 4.29 16.97
C ILE A 152 17.50 5.10 15.95
N LEU A 153 17.14 4.95 14.68
CA LEU A 153 17.68 5.74 13.57
C LEU A 153 16.60 6.65 13.01
N ARG A 154 17.00 7.86 12.60
CA ARG A 154 16.11 8.90 12.08
C ARG A 154 16.65 9.46 10.77
N SER A 155 15.80 9.54 9.75
CA SER A 155 16.06 10.31 8.53
C SER A 155 15.19 11.56 8.53
N CYS A 156 15.65 12.63 7.88
CA CYS A 156 14.90 13.87 7.61
C CYS A 156 14.89 14.24 6.12
N ASP A 157 15.34 13.31 5.28
CA ASP A 157 15.64 13.50 3.87
C ASP A 157 15.07 12.36 3.03
N TYR A 158 13.86 11.91 3.37
CA TYR A 158 13.13 10.87 2.64
C TYR A 158 13.87 9.52 2.60
N GLY A 159 14.70 9.26 3.60
CA GLY A 159 15.46 8.02 3.73
C GLY A 159 16.81 8.01 3.02
N GLU A 160 17.29 9.14 2.50
CA GLU A 160 18.63 9.23 1.88
C GLU A 160 19.76 8.99 2.90
N SER A 161 19.60 9.51 4.12
CA SER A 161 20.56 9.30 5.20
C SER A 161 19.88 9.13 6.56
N PHE A 162 20.57 8.44 7.48
CA PHE A 162 20.05 8.14 8.80
C PHE A 162 21.04 8.50 9.91
N ASP A 163 20.57 9.30 10.86
CA ASP A 163 21.28 9.63 12.08
C ASP A 163 20.90 8.64 13.20
N SER A 164 21.90 8.19 13.96
CA SER A 164 21.67 7.38 15.16
C SER A 164 21.27 8.28 16.33
N MET A 165 20.09 8.05 16.91
CA MET A 165 19.53 8.86 17.99
C MET A 165 19.91 8.32 19.37
N ALA A 166 19.86 7.00 19.57
CA ALA A 166 20.30 6.32 20.79
C ALA A 166 20.72 4.89 20.49
N ILE A 167 21.75 4.42 21.21
CA ILE A 167 22.31 3.07 21.09
C ILE A 167 21.77 2.20 22.23
N GLY A 168 21.51 0.91 21.96
CA GLY A 168 21.36 -0.10 23.01
C GLY A 168 19.96 -0.70 23.19
N PHE A 169 19.00 -0.32 22.35
CA PHE A 169 17.66 -0.91 22.37
C PHE A 169 17.25 -1.36 20.97
N ILE A 170 16.82 -2.62 20.85
CA ILE A 170 16.27 -3.19 19.60
C ILE A 170 14.75 -3.14 19.72
N TYR A 171 14.14 -2.12 19.12
CA TYR A 171 12.69 -1.99 18.97
C TYR A 171 12.24 -2.57 17.62
N GLN A 172 11.10 -3.26 17.59
CA GLN A 172 10.52 -3.72 16.32
C GLN A 172 9.47 -2.76 15.76
N TYR A 173 8.85 -1.93 16.59
CA TYR A 173 7.76 -1.04 16.15
C TYR A 173 7.89 0.35 16.79
N PRO A 174 8.87 1.17 16.36
CA PRO A 174 8.83 2.58 16.75
C PRO A 174 7.56 3.20 16.15
N THR A 175 6.80 3.96 16.93
CA THR A 175 5.72 4.81 16.43
C THR A 175 5.89 6.21 17.01
N ILE A 176 5.71 7.23 16.19
CA ILE A 176 5.83 8.62 16.64
C ILE A 176 4.57 9.05 17.38
N GLY A 177 4.69 9.89 18.40
CA GLY A 177 3.56 10.34 19.19
C GLY A 177 2.73 11.47 18.60
N TYR A 178 1.94 12.10 19.47
CA TYR A 178 1.14 13.24 19.07
C TYR A 178 2.00 14.49 18.89
N LEU A 179 2.84 14.77 19.89
CA LEU A 179 3.76 15.90 19.82
C LEU A 179 4.95 15.58 18.92
N HIS A 180 5.51 16.63 18.33
CA HIS A 180 6.78 16.49 17.63
C HIS A 180 7.85 16.01 18.63
N LYS A 181 8.65 15.03 18.21
CA LYS A 181 9.67 14.34 19.00
C LYS A 181 9.21 13.28 20.00
N GLU A 182 7.91 13.07 20.15
CA GLU A 182 7.45 11.91 20.88
C GLU A 182 7.67 10.64 20.07
N LEU A 183 8.19 9.61 20.74
CA LEU A 183 8.36 8.29 20.19
C LEU A 183 7.94 7.26 21.23
N TYR A 184 7.24 6.25 20.76
CA TYR A 184 6.89 5.07 21.53
C TYR A 184 7.50 3.85 20.87
N GLY A 185 7.86 2.86 21.68
CA GLY A 185 8.44 1.62 21.19
C GLY A 185 7.95 0.44 22.00
N PHE A 186 8.00 -0.73 21.38
CA PHE A 186 7.67 -2.00 22.02
C PHE A 186 8.77 -3.01 21.74
N ARG A 187 9.15 -3.75 22.78
CA ARG A 187 10.24 -4.73 22.73
C ARG A 187 9.67 -6.14 22.91
N ILE A 188 9.76 -6.95 21.86
CA ILE A 188 9.03 -8.23 21.75
C ILE A 188 9.52 -9.30 22.74
N ASP A 189 10.82 -9.34 23.00
CA ASP A 189 11.44 -10.36 23.87
C ASP A 189 11.06 -10.21 25.35
N THR A 190 10.71 -8.99 25.77
CA THR A 190 10.49 -8.62 27.17
C THR A 190 9.07 -8.11 27.44
N GLY A 191 8.35 -7.68 26.40
CA GLY A 191 7.06 -7.01 26.52
C GLY A 191 7.15 -5.57 27.03
N GLU A 192 8.35 -5.00 27.13
CA GLU A 192 8.58 -3.64 27.61
C GLU A 192 8.06 -2.60 26.61
N LEU A 193 7.35 -1.59 27.13
CA LEU A 193 6.91 -0.41 26.41
C LEU A 193 7.79 0.78 26.80
N PHE A 194 8.15 1.57 25.79
CA PHE A 194 9.06 2.68 25.92
C PHE A 194 8.42 3.98 25.47
N TYR A 195 8.86 5.07 26.10
CA TYR A 195 8.55 6.42 25.70
C TYR A 195 9.83 7.25 25.59
N SER A 196 9.85 8.15 24.62
CA SER A 196 10.86 9.19 24.47
C SER A 196 10.18 10.49 24.07
N ALA A 197 10.58 11.59 24.72
CA ALA A 197 10.14 12.95 24.39
C ALA A 197 11.11 13.69 23.45
N ASN A 198 12.18 13.01 22.98
CA ASN A 198 13.28 13.63 22.24
C ASN A 198 13.78 12.76 21.07
N ASN A 199 12.87 12.26 20.24
CA ASN A 199 13.16 11.47 19.04
C ASN A 199 13.99 10.20 19.34
N GLY A 200 13.83 9.63 20.53
CA GLY A 200 14.56 8.43 20.92
C GLY A 200 15.92 8.68 21.53
N SER A 201 16.41 9.92 21.66
CA SER A 201 17.73 10.20 22.26
C SER A 201 17.83 9.74 23.72
N THR A 202 16.74 9.80 24.46
CA THR A 202 16.58 9.15 25.77
C THR A 202 15.28 8.36 25.78
N ASN A 203 15.32 7.13 26.25
CA ASN A 203 14.16 6.23 26.33
C ASN A 203 13.93 5.82 27.78
N VAL A 204 12.67 5.83 28.21
CA VAL A 204 12.26 5.32 29.51
C VAL A 204 11.29 4.16 29.32
N VAL A 205 11.45 3.08 30.10
CA VAL A 205 10.44 2.02 30.20
C VAL A 205 9.27 2.59 31.00
N VAL A 206 8.10 2.64 30.39
CA VAL A 206 6.88 3.20 31.00
C VAL A 206 5.92 2.13 31.48
N ASN A 207 5.98 0.94 30.88
CA ASN A 207 5.11 -0.18 31.21
C ASN A 207 5.71 -1.49 30.68
N SER A 208 5.16 -2.62 31.11
CA SER A 208 5.45 -3.94 30.57
C SER A 208 4.14 -4.68 30.38
N ILE A 209 3.96 -5.26 29.21
CA ILE A 209 2.84 -6.16 28.94
C ILE A 209 3.38 -7.56 29.12
N GLU A 210 2.65 -8.42 29.83
CA GLU A 210 3.03 -9.83 29.90
C GLU A 210 3.18 -10.36 28.47
N PRO A 211 4.34 -10.95 28.13
CA PRO A 211 4.57 -11.48 26.79
C PRO A 211 3.70 -12.73 26.62
N ASP A 212 2.43 -12.53 26.30
CA ASP A 212 1.58 -13.61 25.83
C ASP A 212 2.11 -14.08 24.46
N ILE A 213 1.86 -15.34 24.10
CA ILE A 213 2.55 -16.06 23.01
C ILE A 213 2.44 -15.38 21.62
N PHE A 214 1.59 -14.36 21.48
CA PHE A 214 1.34 -13.62 20.24
C PHE A 214 1.99 -12.24 20.14
N VAL A 215 3.07 -11.99 20.89
CA VAL A 215 3.81 -10.71 20.85
C VAL A 215 4.17 -10.25 19.43
N SER A 216 4.43 -11.19 18.50
CA SER A 216 4.77 -10.91 17.10
C SER A 216 3.72 -10.07 16.35
N LYS A 217 2.44 -10.19 16.72
CA LYS A 217 1.34 -9.44 16.07
C LYS A 217 1.00 -8.14 16.78
N THR A 218 1.76 -7.76 17.81
CA THR A 218 1.51 -6.51 18.52
C THR A 218 1.83 -5.32 17.61
N ARG A 219 0.91 -4.37 17.53
CA ARG A 219 1.10 -3.09 16.84
C ARG A 219 0.87 -1.97 17.82
N ILE A 220 1.70 -0.94 17.71
CA ILE A 220 1.56 0.30 18.46
C ILE A 220 1.34 1.44 17.46
N ARG A 221 0.31 2.25 17.71
CA ARG A 221 -0.06 3.39 16.87
C ARG A 221 -0.35 4.59 17.76
N ARG A 222 0.01 5.78 17.31
CA ARG A 222 -0.40 7.02 17.97
C ARG A 222 -1.88 7.29 17.88
N GLY A 223 -2.37 8.14 18.77
CA GLY A 223 -3.67 8.80 18.65
C GLY A 223 -3.60 10.25 18.21
N HIS A 224 -4.65 10.98 18.60
CA HIS A 224 -4.97 12.36 18.21
C HIS A 224 -4.74 13.38 19.32
N GLN A 225 -4.24 12.96 20.48
CA GLN A 225 -3.87 13.84 21.58
C GLN A 225 -2.55 13.40 22.23
N GLU A 226 -1.93 14.31 22.97
CA GLU A 226 -0.73 14.02 23.77
C GLU A 226 -0.94 12.79 24.67
N GLY A 227 0.07 11.92 24.72
CA GLY A 227 0.03 10.69 25.49
C GLY A 227 -0.88 9.59 24.95
N GLU A 228 -1.65 9.83 23.87
CA GLU A 228 -2.58 8.84 23.33
C GLU A 228 -1.88 7.83 22.43
N VAL A 229 -2.03 6.56 22.80
CA VAL A 229 -1.45 5.42 22.09
C VAL A 229 -2.46 4.29 22.05
N TYR A 230 -2.55 3.65 20.90
CA TYR A 230 -3.28 2.41 20.69
C TYR A 230 -2.31 1.26 20.60
N LEU A 231 -2.68 0.18 21.28
CA LEU A 231 -2.00 -1.10 21.21
C LEU A 231 -2.99 -2.12 20.67
N LEU A 232 -2.69 -2.66 19.51
CA LEU A 232 -3.41 -3.80 18.95
C LEU A 232 -2.62 -5.06 19.26
N SER A 233 -3.25 -5.99 19.97
CA SER A 233 -2.82 -7.38 20.14
C SER A 233 -3.84 -8.29 19.46
N ALA A 234 -3.50 -9.57 19.29
CA ALA A 234 -4.20 -10.54 18.44
C ALA A 234 -5.74 -10.52 18.53
N ASP A 235 -6.30 -10.25 19.72
CA ASP A 235 -7.73 -10.20 19.99
C ASP A 235 -8.20 -8.91 20.71
N SER A 236 -7.28 -7.98 20.97
CA SER A 236 -7.49 -6.90 21.93
C SER A 236 -6.98 -5.57 21.36
N LEU A 237 -7.86 -4.58 21.31
CA LEU A 237 -7.50 -3.19 21.11
C LEU A 237 -7.50 -2.48 22.46
N MET A 238 -6.35 -1.93 22.82
CA MET A 238 -6.18 -1.18 24.06
C MET A 238 -5.78 0.25 23.72
N ARG A 239 -6.18 1.19 24.59
CA ARG A 239 -5.88 2.61 24.47
C ARG A 239 -5.25 3.11 25.76
N SER A 240 -4.16 3.83 25.63
CA SER A 240 -3.55 4.66 26.67
C SER A 240 -3.77 6.12 26.32
N THR A 241 -3.88 6.98 27.33
CA THR A 241 -3.90 8.45 27.19
C THR A 241 -2.87 9.11 28.11
N ASP A 242 -1.90 8.33 28.59
CA ASP A 242 -0.93 8.69 29.62
C ASP A 242 0.47 8.14 29.28
N HIS A 243 0.83 8.22 27.99
CA HIS A 243 2.12 7.78 27.45
C HIS A 243 2.42 6.31 27.76
N CYS A 244 1.44 5.44 27.54
CA CYS A 244 1.50 4.01 27.80
C CYS A 244 1.59 3.60 29.29
N SER A 245 1.48 4.53 30.25
CA SER A 245 1.54 4.17 31.67
C SER A 245 0.39 3.25 32.08
N THR A 246 -0.81 3.47 31.54
CA THR A 246 -1.96 2.58 31.72
C THR A 246 -2.69 2.33 30.41
N PHE A 247 -3.34 1.17 30.29
CA PHE A 247 -4.14 0.80 29.13
C PHE A 247 -5.56 0.42 29.52
N THR A 248 -6.53 0.91 28.76
CA THR A 248 -7.94 0.51 28.84
C THR A 248 -8.30 -0.24 27.57
N ARG A 249 -8.88 -1.44 27.69
CA ARG A 249 -9.44 -2.18 26.53
C ARG A 249 -10.62 -1.39 25.95
N THR A 250 -10.63 -1.15 24.64
CA THR A 250 -11.67 -0.37 23.99
C THR A 250 -12.71 -1.22 23.28
N ASN A 251 -12.34 -2.38 22.73
CA ASN A 251 -13.27 -3.25 22.02
C ASN A 251 -13.93 -4.31 22.94
N PRO A 252 -15.26 -4.50 22.87
CA PRO A 252 -15.95 -5.56 23.62
C PRO A 252 -15.91 -6.94 22.93
N LEU A 253 -15.43 -7.02 21.67
CA LEU A 253 -15.51 -8.23 20.84
C LEU A 253 -14.15 -8.67 20.31
N SER A 254 -14.00 -10.00 20.16
CA SER A 254 -12.88 -10.72 19.52
C SER A 254 -12.81 -10.42 18.02
N LEU A 255 -12.55 -9.17 17.67
CA LEU A 255 -12.25 -8.76 16.30
C LEU A 255 -10.75 -8.92 16.09
N SER A 256 -10.37 -9.89 15.26
CA SER A 256 -8.99 -10.03 14.80
C SER A 256 -8.79 -9.09 13.63
N PHE A 257 -8.17 -7.95 13.92
CA PHE A 257 -7.66 -7.02 12.91
C PHE A 257 -6.18 -7.29 12.68
N ASP A 258 -5.73 -7.03 11.46
CA ASP A 258 -4.32 -7.19 11.10
C ASP A 258 -3.52 -5.92 11.44
N ASP A 259 -4.15 -4.76 11.28
CA ASP A 259 -3.56 -3.47 11.58
C ASP A 259 -4.64 -2.42 11.87
N ILE A 260 -4.21 -1.32 12.47
CA ILE A 260 -5.01 -0.14 12.76
C ILE A 260 -4.26 1.13 12.33
N SER A 261 -5.01 2.18 12.03
CA SER A 261 -4.47 3.51 11.79
C SER A 261 -5.41 4.58 12.36
N PRO A 262 -4.89 5.59 13.08
CA PRO A 262 -5.72 6.72 13.50
C PRO A 262 -6.30 7.45 12.29
N GLY A 263 -7.52 7.97 12.43
CA GLY A 263 -8.16 8.78 11.41
C GLY A 263 -7.61 10.19 11.34
N ASN A 264 -8.47 11.16 11.06
CA ASN A 264 -8.12 12.58 11.07
C ASN A 264 -8.62 13.29 12.33
N ASN A 265 -9.70 12.79 12.93
CA ASN A 265 -10.33 13.38 14.09
C ASN A 265 -10.17 12.51 15.35
N PRO A 266 -10.18 13.11 16.56
CA PRO A 266 -10.19 12.34 17.81
C PRO A 266 -11.32 11.30 17.83
N GLY A 267 -10.99 10.07 18.24
CA GLY A 267 -11.91 8.94 18.26
C GLY A 267 -11.96 8.15 16.96
N GLU A 268 -11.47 8.72 15.84
CA GLU A 268 -11.45 8.00 14.57
C GLU A 268 -10.34 6.95 14.53
N LEU A 269 -10.72 5.72 14.17
CA LEU A 269 -9.80 4.63 13.89
C LEU A 269 -10.25 3.91 12.62
N TYR A 270 -9.26 3.63 11.77
CA TYR A 270 -9.39 2.62 10.72
C TYR A 270 -8.74 1.34 11.19
N ALA A 271 -9.34 0.21 10.85
CA ALA A 271 -8.79 -1.11 11.04
C ALA A 271 -8.89 -1.89 9.74
N SER A 272 -7.89 -2.72 9.44
CA SER A 272 -7.92 -3.59 8.28
C SER A 272 -7.97 -5.04 8.70
N ARG A 273 -8.67 -5.84 7.91
CA ARG A 273 -8.65 -7.29 8.00
C ARG A 273 -8.61 -7.88 6.60
N SER A 274 -7.73 -8.83 6.35
CA SER A 274 -7.61 -9.49 5.06
C SER A 274 -7.83 -10.99 5.22
N VAL A 275 -8.47 -11.58 4.23
CA VAL A 275 -8.77 -13.01 4.22
C VAL A 275 -8.47 -13.58 2.85
N TRP A 276 -7.56 -14.55 2.80
CA TRP A 276 -7.31 -15.36 1.62
C TRP A 276 -8.44 -16.37 1.40
N PHE A 277 -8.82 -16.58 0.15
CA PHE A 277 -9.68 -17.70 -0.21
C PHE A 277 -8.81 -18.90 -0.56
N TYR A 278 -8.99 -20.01 0.15
CA TYR A 278 -8.29 -21.26 -0.12
C TYR A 278 -9.25 -22.27 -0.73
N ASP A 279 -8.90 -22.76 -1.91
CA ASP A 279 -9.56 -23.88 -2.56
C ASP A 279 -8.66 -25.14 -2.48
N PRO A 280 -9.15 -26.27 -1.97
CA PRO A 280 -8.34 -27.48 -1.81
C PRO A 280 -7.76 -28.08 -3.10
N GLU A 281 -8.35 -27.79 -4.26
CA GLU A 281 -7.89 -28.33 -5.55
C GLU A 281 -6.93 -27.38 -6.26
N SER A 282 -7.14 -26.08 -6.04
CA SER A 282 -6.49 -24.99 -6.77
C SER A 282 -5.48 -24.18 -5.95
N GLY A 283 -5.44 -24.34 -4.62
CA GLY A 283 -4.67 -23.48 -3.72
C GLY A 283 -5.36 -22.16 -3.42
N PHE A 284 -4.57 -21.12 -3.12
CA PHE A 284 -5.10 -19.78 -2.87
C PHE A 284 -5.64 -19.16 -4.17
N ARG A 285 -6.83 -18.56 -4.08
CA ARG A 285 -7.58 -17.97 -5.21
C ARG A 285 -8.07 -16.57 -4.82
N GLY A 286 -7.15 -15.62 -4.88
CA GLY A 286 -7.37 -14.26 -4.40
C GLY A 286 -7.79 -14.18 -2.93
N GLY A 287 -8.40 -13.06 -2.57
CA GLY A 287 -8.88 -12.80 -1.22
C GLY A 287 -9.85 -11.64 -1.14
N ARG A 288 -10.09 -11.18 0.08
CA ARG A 288 -10.85 -9.98 0.39
C ARG A 288 -10.10 -9.12 1.40
N VAL A 289 -10.34 -7.82 1.32
CA VAL A 289 -9.91 -6.82 2.29
C VAL A 289 -11.17 -6.22 2.92
N GLU A 290 -11.23 -6.21 4.25
CA GLU A 290 -12.22 -5.52 5.07
C GLU A 290 -11.56 -4.28 5.66
N ILE A 291 -12.18 -3.11 5.46
CA ILE A 291 -11.78 -1.86 6.10
C ILE A 291 -12.90 -1.48 7.05
N CYS A 292 -12.56 -1.40 8.33
CA CYS A 292 -13.48 -1.02 9.38
C CYS A 292 -13.15 0.37 9.89
N PHE A 293 -14.18 1.13 10.23
CA PHE A 293 -14.07 2.48 10.73
C PHE A 293 -14.82 2.61 12.07
N SER A 294 -14.21 3.30 13.01
CA SER A 294 -14.77 3.65 14.31
C SER A 294 -14.62 5.14 14.53
N GLU A 295 -15.59 5.79 15.17
CA GLU A 295 -15.54 7.20 15.60
C GLU A 295 -15.51 7.32 17.13
N ASP A 296 -15.41 6.19 17.83
CA ASP A 296 -15.57 6.09 19.28
C ASP A 296 -14.41 5.35 19.95
N TYR A 297 -13.20 5.60 19.46
CA TYR A 297 -11.94 5.07 20.00
C TYR A 297 -11.86 3.54 19.91
N GLY A 298 -12.51 2.95 18.90
CA GLY A 298 -12.50 1.51 18.64
C GLY A 298 -13.50 0.72 19.48
N ARG A 299 -14.51 1.36 20.08
CA ARG A 299 -15.58 0.66 20.81
C ARG A 299 -16.55 -0.01 19.86
N ASN A 300 -16.92 0.66 18.77
CA ASN A 300 -17.77 0.16 17.71
C ASN A 300 -17.11 0.36 16.35
N PHE A 301 -17.18 -0.66 15.49
CA PHE A 301 -16.64 -0.63 14.14
C PHE A 301 -17.75 -0.86 13.11
N SER A 302 -17.76 -0.03 12.07
CA SER A 302 -18.55 -0.22 10.84
C SER A 302 -17.61 -0.68 9.72
N CYS A 303 -17.87 -1.85 9.14
CA CYS A 303 -16.95 -2.48 8.20
C CYS A 303 -17.47 -2.47 6.76
N LEU A 304 -16.60 -2.05 5.84
CA LEU A 304 -16.76 -2.17 4.39
C LEU A 304 -15.98 -3.38 3.88
N ARG A 305 -16.63 -4.20 3.06
CA ARG A 305 -16.02 -5.40 2.46
C ARG A 305 -15.65 -5.12 1.02
N GLN A 306 -14.38 -5.28 0.70
CA GLN A 306 -13.87 -5.17 -0.66
C GLN A 306 -13.55 -6.56 -1.21
N THR A 307 -14.13 -6.85 -2.38
CA THR A 307 -13.92 -8.07 -3.16
C THR A 307 -13.60 -7.68 -4.61
N ALA A 308 -13.27 -8.64 -5.45
CA ALA A 308 -13.06 -8.46 -6.90
C ALA A 308 -14.07 -7.51 -7.58
N SER A 309 -15.35 -7.57 -7.20
CA SER A 309 -16.44 -6.79 -7.80
C SER A 309 -16.44 -5.30 -7.41
N GLY A 310 -15.74 -4.92 -6.33
CA GLY A 310 -15.64 -3.53 -5.86
C GLY A 310 -14.41 -2.79 -6.40
N ILE A 311 -13.52 -3.48 -7.11
CA ILE A 311 -12.28 -2.89 -7.62
C ILE A 311 -12.56 -2.27 -8.97
N THR A 312 -12.37 -0.96 -9.04
CA THR A 312 -12.18 -0.30 -10.32
C THR A 312 -10.76 -0.61 -10.77
N PHE A 313 -10.60 -1.68 -11.55
CA PHE A 313 -9.39 -1.82 -12.33
C PHE A 313 -9.42 -0.68 -13.34
N PHE A 314 -8.54 0.33 -13.17
CA PHE A 314 -8.11 1.15 -14.29
C PHE A 314 -7.21 0.28 -15.15
N ASN A 315 -7.83 -0.74 -15.75
CA ASN A 315 -7.16 -1.56 -16.71
C ASN A 315 -6.99 -0.71 -17.96
N LEU A 316 -5.75 -0.55 -18.42
CA LEU A 316 -5.50 -0.05 -19.76
C LEU A 316 -6.08 -1.01 -20.84
N SER A 317 -6.69 -2.14 -20.45
CA SER A 317 -7.54 -3.01 -21.27
C SER A 317 -8.86 -2.37 -21.74
N GLY A 318 -8.77 -1.16 -22.28
CA GLY A 318 -9.64 -0.66 -23.35
C GLY A 318 -8.82 -0.26 -24.58
N ILE A 319 -7.50 -0.24 -24.45
CA ILE A 319 -6.54 -0.18 -25.54
C ILE A 319 -6.30 -1.62 -25.97
N ASN A 320 -7.16 -2.13 -26.85
CA ASN A 320 -6.76 -3.29 -27.64
C ASN A 320 -5.56 -2.83 -28.48
N GLU A 321 -4.39 -3.41 -28.25
CA GLU A 321 -3.36 -3.42 -29.28
C GLU A 321 -3.94 -4.20 -30.46
N VAL A 322 -4.52 -3.46 -31.41
CA VAL A 322 -4.84 -3.98 -32.73
C VAL A 322 -3.55 -4.61 -33.26
N GLU A 323 -3.63 -5.88 -33.63
CA GLU A 323 -2.57 -6.71 -34.24
C GLU A 323 -1.19 -6.03 -34.30
N LYS A 324 -0.27 -6.46 -33.43
CA LYS A 324 1.13 -6.04 -33.51
C LYS A 324 1.59 -6.18 -34.97
N PRO A 325 1.98 -5.08 -35.65
CA PRO A 325 2.39 -5.15 -37.04
C PRO A 325 3.57 -6.13 -37.14
N GLU A 326 3.52 -7.07 -38.10
CA GLU A 326 4.64 -7.99 -38.37
C GLU A 326 5.95 -7.22 -38.66
N ASN A 327 5.83 -5.93 -39.03
CA ASN A 327 6.93 -5.00 -39.18
C ASN A 327 6.66 -3.71 -38.39
N CYS A 328 7.27 -3.57 -37.21
CA CYS A 328 7.38 -2.29 -36.51
C CYS A 328 8.62 -1.55 -37.01
N GLU A 329 8.50 -0.83 -38.12
CA GLU A 329 9.52 0.10 -38.58
C GLU A 329 9.01 1.55 -38.44
N ILE A 330 9.58 2.32 -37.52
CA ILE A 330 9.31 3.75 -37.42
C ILE A 330 10.12 4.46 -38.51
N LYS A 331 9.49 4.74 -39.66
CA LYS A 331 10.05 5.63 -40.69
C LYS A 331 9.60 7.07 -40.43
N ALA A 332 10.44 7.85 -39.77
CA ALA A 332 10.29 9.31 -39.74
C ALA A 332 10.83 9.88 -41.07
N TYR A 333 9.94 10.06 -42.06
CA TYR A 333 10.31 10.72 -43.32
C TYR A 333 9.37 11.90 -43.65
N PRO A 334 9.93 13.08 -43.96
CA PRO A 334 11.35 13.40 -43.89
C PRO A 334 11.84 13.54 -42.43
N ASN A 335 13.08 13.07 -42.23
CA ASN A 335 13.98 13.24 -41.09
C ASN A 335 13.68 14.46 -40.17
N PRO A 336 13.62 14.31 -38.82
CA PRO A 336 13.22 15.35 -37.85
C PRO A 336 14.20 16.53 -37.66
N PHE A 337 15.14 16.77 -38.58
CA PHE A 337 16.05 17.92 -38.52
C PHE A 337 15.40 19.28 -38.81
N ASN A 338 14.08 19.33 -39.00
CA ASN A 338 13.36 20.59 -39.10
C ASN A 338 12.60 20.82 -37.79
N SER A 339 12.86 21.97 -37.14
CA SER A 339 12.19 22.44 -35.92
C SER A 339 10.72 22.84 -36.16
N GLN A 340 10.04 22.16 -37.08
CA GLN A 340 8.70 22.49 -37.55
C GLN A 340 7.76 21.30 -37.46
N CYS A 341 6.63 21.49 -36.80
CA CYS A 341 5.52 20.53 -36.76
C CYS A 341 4.46 20.93 -37.79
N ARG A 342 4.07 19.99 -38.64
CA ARG A 342 2.94 20.19 -39.57
C ARG A 342 1.64 19.77 -38.89
N ILE A 343 0.73 20.72 -38.70
CA ILE A 343 -0.58 20.51 -38.07
C ILE A 343 -1.68 20.63 -39.14
N ASN A 344 -2.52 19.60 -39.29
CA ASN A 344 -3.65 19.60 -40.22
C ASN A 344 -4.96 19.77 -39.44
N THR A 345 -5.69 20.86 -39.70
CA THR A 345 -6.88 21.25 -38.92
C THR A 345 -8.09 21.61 -39.77
N GLY A 346 -7.99 21.55 -41.10
CA GLY A 346 -8.99 22.09 -42.03
C GLY A 346 -8.76 23.57 -42.35
N ALA A 347 -9.28 24.03 -43.49
CA ALA A 347 -9.02 25.39 -43.97
C ALA A 347 -9.73 26.45 -43.12
N ASN A 348 -9.07 27.58 -42.86
CA ASN A 348 -9.64 28.78 -42.23
C ASN A 348 -10.25 28.60 -40.82
N VAL A 349 -9.82 27.59 -40.06
CA VAL A 349 -10.20 27.42 -38.66
C VAL A 349 -9.22 28.12 -37.72
N ASP A 350 -9.71 28.64 -36.58
CA ASP A 350 -8.81 29.17 -35.55
C ASP A 350 -8.03 28.03 -34.89
N LEU A 351 -6.71 28.17 -34.83
CA LEU A 351 -5.80 27.24 -34.17
C LEU A 351 -5.17 27.92 -32.94
N GLN A 352 -5.14 27.23 -31.81
CA GLN A 352 -4.47 27.65 -30.58
C GLN A 352 -3.63 26.50 -30.05
N ILE A 353 -2.41 26.79 -29.58
CA ILE A 353 -1.45 25.81 -29.05
C ILE A 353 -1.13 26.22 -27.61
N TYR A 354 -1.21 25.28 -26.67
CA TYR A 354 -1.03 25.49 -25.24
C TYR A 354 0.02 24.54 -24.66
N ASP A 355 0.68 24.94 -23.57
CA ASP A 355 1.44 24.00 -22.74
C ASP A 355 0.52 23.15 -21.84
N LEU A 356 1.11 22.22 -21.07
CA LEU A 356 0.37 21.34 -20.15
C LEU A 356 -0.27 22.09 -18.97
N HIS A 357 0.17 23.31 -18.67
CA HIS A 357 -0.43 24.16 -17.64
C HIS A 357 -1.59 25.01 -18.19
N GLY A 358 -1.93 24.88 -19.48
CA GLY A 358 -2.98 25.64 -20.14
C GLY A 358 -2.55 27.05 -20.57
N LYS A 359 -1.25 27.36 -20.55
CA LYS A 359 -0.73 28.65 -21.05
C LYS A 359 -0.74 28.63 -22.58
N LEU A 360 -1.33 29.64 -23.19
CA LEU A 360 -1.31 29.82 -24.65
C LEU A 360 0.13 30.12 -25.11
N ILE A 361 0.66 29.25 -25.98
CA ILE A 361 1.99 29.36 -26.58
C ILE A 361 1.91 30.08 -27.93
N GLU A 362 0.96 29.69 -28.78
CA GLU A 362 0.81 30.27 -30.11
C GLU A 362 -0.64 30.19 -30.60
N SER A 363 -1.04 31.09 -31.47
CA SER A 363 -2.34 31.05 -32.15
C SER A 363 -2.23 31.53 -33.58
N GLY A 364 -3.02 30.96 -34.48
CA GLY A 364 -3.01 31.35 -35.88
C GLY A 364 -4.14 30.72 -36.70
N LYS A 365 -4.14 31.01 -37.99
CA LYS A 365 -5.06 30.39 -38.96
C LYS A 365 -4.27 29.56 -39.97
N PRO A 366 -4.61 28.28 -40.18
CA PRO A 366 -4.04 27.47 -41.25
C PRO A 366 -4.28 28.13 -42.61
N SER A 367 -3.39 27.84 -43.56
CA SER A 367 -3.59 28.26 -44.95
C SER A 367 -4.88 27.66 -45.55
N ASN A 368 -5.26 28.10 -46.77
CA ASN A 368 -6.43 27.56 -47.48
C ASN A 368 -6.38 26.03 -47.71
N THR A 369 -5.22 25.39 -47.50
CA THR A 369 -5.05 23.93 -47.58
C THR A 369 -5.32 23.20 -46.26
N GLY A 370 -5.61 23.93 -45.18
CA GLY A 370 -5.82 23.39 -43.83
C GLY A 370 -4.55 23.02 -43.08
N ILE A 371 -3.38 23.40 -43.62
CA ILE A 371 -2.07 23.14 -43.04
C ILE A 371 -1.57 24.37 -42.30
N TYR A 372 -1.17 24.17 -41.04
CA TYR A 372 -0.43 25.12 -40.22
C TYR A 372 0.98 24.57 -39.93
N MET A 373 2.01 25.36 -40.20
CA MET A 373 3.40 24.99 -39.93
C MET A 373 3.84 25.64 -38.63
N TRP A 374 3.80 24.87 -37.54
CA TRP A 374 4.21 25.34 -36.24
C TRP A 374 5.73 25.26 -36.11
N SER A 375 6.40 26.39 -35.89
CA SER A 375 7.86 26.47 -35.81
C SER A 375 8.29 27.02 -34.46
N PRO A 376 8.16 26.24 -33.38
CA PRO A 376 8.41 26.70 -32.03
C PRO A 376 9.83 27.25 -31.87
N LYS A 377 9.94 28.41 -31.21
CA LYS A 377 11.20 29.05 -30.81
C LYS A 377 11.19 29.21 -29.30
N ASP A 378 12.29 28.85 -28.66
CA ASP A 378 12.53 29.08 -27.22
C ASP A 378 11.51 28.45 -26.27
N ILE A 379 10.96 27.29 -26.66
CA ILE A 379 10.12 26.45 -25.78
C ILE A 379 10.76 25.07 -25.60
N PRO A 380 10.57 24.40 -24.44
CA PRO A 380 11.15 23.10 -24.18
C PRO A 380 10.53 21.99 -25.04
N SER A 381 11.28 20.91 -25.29
CA SER A 381 10.74 19.66 -25.80
C SER A 381 9.63 19.16 -24.85
N GLY A 382 8.52 18.65 -25.39
CA GLY A 382 7.40 18.22 -24.56
C GLY A 382 6.10 18.00 -25.33
N ILE A 383 5.02 17.79 -24.56
CA ILE A 383 3.66 17.63 -25.07
C ILE A 383 2.94 18.97 -25.00
N TYR A 384 2.25 19.31 -26.08
CA TYR A 384 1.45 20.53 -26.20
C TYR A 384 0.02 20.20 -26.60
N LEU A 385 -0.92 20.99 -26.12
CA LEU A 385 -2.35 20.85 -26.41
C LEU A 385 -2.73 21.78 -27.56
N ILE A 386 -3.48 21.26 -28.52
CA ILE A 386 -3.96 22.02 -29.67
C ILE A 386 -5.47 22.16 -29.55
N LYS A 387 -6.00 23.36 -29.74
CA LYS A 387 -7.43 23.63 -29.90
C LYS A 387 -7.71 24.17 -31.29
N SER A 388 -8.61 23.51 -32.02
CA SER A 388 -9.05 23.95 -33.34
C SER A 388 -10.51 23.61 -33.60
N ALA A 389 -11.28 24.59 -34.08
CA ALA A 389 -12.73 24.45 -34.31
C ALA A 389 -13.49 23.82 -33.12
N GLY A 390 -13.10 24.18 -31.89
CA GLY A 390 -13.67 23.64 -30.65
C GLY A 390 -13.22 22.22 -30.27
N LYS A 391 -12.40 21.56 -31.10
CA LYS A 391 -11.81 20.24 -30.82
C LYS A 391 -10.44 20.40 -30.16
N LEU A 392 -10.09 19.45 -29.29
CA LEU A 392 -8.78 19.36 -28.65
C LEU A 392 -7.95 18.22 -29.26
N GLY A 393 -6.64 18.45 -29.38
CA GLY A 393 -5.65 17.48 -29.84
C GLY A 393 -4.33 17.62 -29.07
N LYS A 394 -3.39 16.72 -29.31
CA LYS A 394 -2.04 16.75 -28.71
C LYS A 394 -0.96 16.69 -29.79
N VAL A 395 0.14 17.38 -29.56
CA VAL A 395 1.36 17.29 -30.39
C VAL A 395 2.58 17.10 -29.49
N THR A 396 3.48 16.23 -29.91
CA THR A 396 4.78 16.03 -29.26
C THR A 396 5.84 16.78 -30.05
N TYR A 397 6.54 17.69 -29.38
CA TYR A 397 7.65 18.44 -29.94
C TYR A 397 8.97 18.00 -29.30
N ILE A 398 9.98 17.75 -30.12
CA ILE A 398 11.33 17.35 -29.70
C ILE A 398 12.31 18.23 -30.46
N ARG A 399 13.19 18.94 -29.73
CA ARG A 399 14.29 19.74 -30.27
C ARG A 399 15.61 18.98 -30.25
#